data_AF-A0A7X7JEH8-F1
#
_entry.id   AF-A0A7X7JEH8-F1
#
_cell.length_a   1.000
_cell.length_b   1.000
_cell.length_c   1.000
_cell.angle_alpha   90.00
_cell.angle_beta   90.00
_cell.angle_gamma   90.00
#
_symmetry.space_group_name_H-M   'P 1'
#
loop_
_entity.id
_entity.type
_entity.pdbx_description
1 polymer ?
#
loop_
_entity_poly.entity_id
_entity_poly.type
_entity_poly.pdbx_seq_one_letter_code
_entity_poly.pdbx_strand_id
1 'polypeptide(L)'
;MQHNLKIERQWFEAVVSGAKKAEVRRTDRPFSVGDSLMLYVPGENDGVLVTVTHILSLSEIADLDGASSYAVLSFADPRPMSGQELIHQLMLGNDT
;
A
#
# COMPACT_ATOMS: atom_id res chain seq x y z
N MET A 1 -1.44 10.26 -6.78
CA MET A 1 -0.11 9.71 -7.08
C MET A 1 -0.17 8.18 -6.97
N GLN A 2 0.75 7.42 -7.55
CA GLN A 2 0.86 5.98 -7.32
C GLN A 2 2.16 5.65 -6.59
N HIS A 3 2.09 4.79 -5.58
CA HIS A 3 3.25 4.31 -4.84
C HIS A 3 3.42 2.80 -5.06
N ASN A 4 4.51 2.41 -5.71
CA ASN A 4 4.89 1.00 -5.84
C ASN A 4 5.54 0.52 -4.54
N LEU A 5 4.93 -0.48 -3.90
CA LEU A 5 5.33 -0.99 -2.60
C LEU A 5 5.36 -2.52 -2.59
N LYS A 6 6.45 -3.08 -2.07
CA LYS A 6 6.56 -4.52 -1.84
C LYS A 6 5.63 -4.95 -0.70
N ILE A 7 5.07 -6.15 -0.82
CA ILE A 7 4.27 -6.81 0.22
C ILE A 7 4.63 -8.30 0.26
N GLU A 8 4.59 -8.92 1.44
CA GLU A 8 4.77 -10.37 1.57
C GLU A 8 3.47 -11.12 1.18
N ARG A 9 3.62 -12.36 0.70
CA ARG A 9 2.51 -13.22 0.23
C ARG A 9 1.32 -13.30 1.20
N GLN A 10 1.57 -13.53 2.49
CA GLN A 10 0.52 -13.63 3.51
C GLN A 10 -0.34 -12.35 3.62
N TRP A 11 0.29 -11.18 3.51
CA TRP A 11 -0.41 -9.90 3.62
C TRP A 11 -1.12 -9.56 2.33
N PHE A 12 -0.53 -9.91 1.18
CA PHE A 12 -1.18 -9.80 -0.13
C PHE A 12 -2.52 -10.56 -0.16
N GLU A 13 -2.52 -11.82 0.25
CA GLU A 13 -3.74 -12.64 0.33
C GLU A 13 -4.79 -12.04 1.27
N ALA A 14 -4.36 -11.47 2.40
CA ALA A 14 -5.24 -10.76 3.31
C ALA A 14 -5.86 -9.50 2.69
N VAL A 15 -5.13 -8.78 1.82
CA VAL A 15 -5.67 -7.64 1.07
C VAL A 15 -6.68 -8.11 0.02
N VAL A 16 -6.33 -9.13 -0.78
CA VAL A 16 -7.21 -9.67 -1.85
C VAL A 16 -8.50 -10.25 -1.29
N SER A 17 -8.44 -10.94 -0.15
CA SER A 17 -9.63 -11.46 0.56
C SER A 17 -10.46 -10.38 1.26
N GLY A 18 -9.95 -9.14 1.35
CA GLY A 18 -10.61 -8.04 2.06
C GLY A 18 -10.49 -8.09 3.58
N ALA A 19 -9.76 -9.05 4.14
CA ALA A 19 -9.50 -9.17 5.57
C ALA A 19 -8.58 -8.05 6.09
N LYS A 20 -7.64 -7.60 5.27
CA LYS A 20 -6.71 -6.49 5.56
C LYS A 20 -7.09 -5.26 4.76
N LYS A 21 -7.41 -4.17 5.48
CA LYS A 21 -7.89 -2.89 4.90
C LYS A 21 -6.99 -1.70 5.21
N ALA A 22 -5.82 -1.94 5.80
CA ALA A 22 -4.85 -0.90 6.12
C ALA A 22 -3.40 -1.42 6.06
N GLU A 23 -2.47 -0.53 5.75
CA GLU A 23 -1.01 -0.76 5.71
C GLU A 23 -0.34 0.11 6.78
N VAL A 24 0.61 -0.46 7.53
CA VAL A 24 1.51 0.32 8.40
C VAL A 24 2.77 0.62 7.60
N ARG A 25 3.10 1.89 7.42
CA ARG A 25 4.24 2.30 6.59
C ARG A 25 5.04 3.40 7.25
N ARG A 26 6.35 3.42 6.98
CA ARG A 26 7.18 4.58 7.28
C ARG A 26 6.67 5.79 6.49
N THR A 27 6.70 6.97 7.08
CA THR A 27 6.32 8.23 6.43
C THR A 27 7.50 8.80 5.62
N ASP A 28 8.17 7.95 4.84
CA ASP A 28 9.31 8.32 3.99
C ASP A 28 8.88 8.71 2.55
N ARG A 29 7.57 8.71 2.29
CA ARG A 29 6.93 9.19 1.06
C ARG A 29 5.77 10.13 1.41
N PRO A 30 5.42 11.07 0.51
CA PRO A 30 4.34 12.02 0.73
C PRO A 30 2.96 11.38 0.43
N PHE A 31 2.60 10.33 1.17
CA PHE A 31 1.29 9.68 1.02
C PHE A 31 0.14 10.67 1.26
N SER A 32 -0.87 10.62 0.40
CA SER A 32 -2.08 11.43 0.50
C SER A 32 -3.35 10.58 0.34
N VAL A 33 -4.46 11.03 0.92
CA VAL A 33 -5.78 10.44 0.62
C VAL A 33 -6.06 10.58 -0.88
N GLY A 34 -6.57 9.51 -1.49
CA GLY A 34 -6.77 9.39 -2.94
C GLY A 34 -5.57 8.83 -3.70
N ASP A 35 -4.41 8.66 -3.06
CA ASP A 35 -3.29 7.97 -3.69
C ASP A 35 -3.58 6.50 -3.94
N SER A 36 -2.94 5.95 -4.97
CA SER A 36 -2.98 4.53 -5.26
C SER A 36 -1.75 3.84 -4.67
N LEU A 37 -1.94 2.71 -3.98
CA LEU A 37 -0.85 1.84 -3.57
C LEU A 37 -0.84 0.63 -4.48
N MET A 38 0.23 0.46 -5.26
CA MET A 38 0.48 -0.75 -6.00
C MET A 38 1.28 -1.71 -5.11
N LEU A 39 0.58 -2.65 -4.47
CA LEU A 39 1.17 -3.64 -3.60
C LEU A 39 1.53 -4.89 -4.42
N TYR A 40 2.81 -5.23 -4.53
CA TYR A 40 3.26 -6.37 -5.33
C TYR A 40 4.14 -7.34 -4.54
N VAL A 41 4.05 -8.62 -4.88
CA VAL A 41 4.86 -9.68 -4.25
C VAL A 41 6.20 -9.82 -5.01
N PRO A 42 7.36 -9.53 -4.38
CA PRO A 42 8.65 -9.54 -5.07
C PRO A 42 9.02 -10.91 -5.62
N GLY A 43 9.44 -10.97 -6.90
CA GLY A 43 9.82 -12.23 -7.55
C GLY A 43 8.64 -13.06 -8.04
N GLU A 44 7.41 -12.58 -7.82
CA GLU A 44 6.18 -13.23 -8.26
C GLU A 44 5.42 -12.28 -9.20
N ASN A 45 4.37 -12.79 -9.84
CA ASN A 45 3.60 -12.04 -10.83
C ASN A 45 2.23 -11.61 -10.31
N ASP A 46 2.15 -11.34 -9.01
CA ASP A 46 0.93 -10.98 -8.31
C ASP A 46 1.05 -9.57 -7.71
N GLY A 47 0.04 -8.75 -7.95
CA GLY A 47 -0.10 -7.44 -7.35
C GLY A 47 -1.55 -7.03 -7.18
N VAL A 48 -1.77 -6.01 -6.36
CA VAL A 48 -3.10 -5.47 -6.07
C VAL A 48 -2.99 -3.96 -5.95
N LEU A 49 -3.84 -3.28 -6.70
CA LEU A 49 -3.98 -1.83 -6.63
C LEU A 49 -5.10 -1.50 -5.65
N VAL A 50 -4.81 -0.64 -4.68
CA VAL A 50 -5.79 -0.13 -3.71
C VAL A 50 -5.72 1.40 -3.68
N THR A 51 -6.80 2.05 -3.22
CA THR A 51 -6.84 3.51 -3.06
C THR A 51 -6.83 3.87 -1.58
N VAL A 52 -5.93 4.76 -1.18
CA VAL A 52 -5.86 5.29 0.19
C VAL A 52 -7.10 6.12 0.49
N THR A 53 -7.80 5.78 1.57
CA THR A 53 -9.01 6.48 2.00
C THR A 53 -8.78 7.35 3.23
N HIS A 54 -7.88 6.92 4.13
CA HIS A 54 -7.56 7.64 5.36
C HIS A 54 -6.10 7.42 5.72
N ILE A 55 -5.50 8.42 6.37
CA ILE A 55 -4.15 8.36 6.90
C ILE A 55 -4.22 8.77 8.38
N LEU A 56 -3.69 7.93 9.26
CA LEU A 56 -3.46 8.26 10.66
C LEU A 56 -1.95 8.28 10.90
N SER A 57 -1.39 9.44 11.23
CA SER A 57 0.01 9.49 11.68
C SER A 57 0.11 8.83 13.05
N LEU A 58 1.02 7.87 13.22
CA LEU A 58 1.20 7.24 14.53
C LEU A 58 1.87 8.18 15.55
N SER A 59 2.41 9.32 15.09
CA SER A 59 2.85 10.40 15.99
C SER A 59 1.70 11.09 16.73
N GLU A 60 0.47 10.97 16.25
CA GLU A 60 -0.72 11.58 16.85
C GLU A 60 -1.31 10.73 17.99
N ILE A 61 -0.86 9.48 18.12
CA ILE A 61 -1.32 8.57 19.17
C ILE A 61 -0.42 8.73 20.38
N ALA A 62 -0.99 9.25 21.47
CA ALA A 62 -0.30 9.30 22.76
C ALA A 62 0.14 7.89 23.20
N ASP A 63 1.29 7.81 23.87
CA ASP A 63 1.87 6.59 24.43
C ASP A 63 2.40 5.55 23.41
N LEU A 64 2.51 5.92 22.13
CA LEU A 64 3.13 5.07 21.09
C LEU A 64 4.58 5.48 20.80
N ASP A 65 5.45 5.27 21.79
CA ASP A 65 6.87 5.61 21.71
C ASP A 65 7.57 4.90 20.54
N GLY A 66 8.38 5.64 19.77
CA GLY A 66 9.16 5.13 18.65
C GLY A 66 8.40 4.96 17.32
N ALA A 67 7.08 5.18 17.29
CA ALA A 67 6.27 5.06 16.08
C ALA A 67 6.04 6.38 15.32
N SER A 68 6.67 7.49 15.76
CA SER A 68 6.49 8.82 15.15
C SER A 68 6.88 8.90 13.67
N SER A 69 7.66 7.93 13.16
CA SER A 69 8.04 7.83 11.74
C SER A 69 7.15 6.91 10.91
N TYR A 70 5.99 6.49 11.45
CA TYR A 70 5.05 5.59 10.80
C TYR A 70 3.65 6.18 10.72
N ALA A 71 2.89 5.71 9.74
CA ALA A 71 1.48 5.99 9.57
C ALA A 71 0.71 4.71 9.25
N VAL A 72 -0.57 4.72 9.58
CA VAL A 72 -1.55 3.72 9.12
C VAL A 72 -2.27 4.30 7.92
N LEU A 73 -2.14 3.64 6.78
CA LEU A 73 -2.80 3.97 5.53
C LEU A 73 -4.00 3.04 5.37
N SER A 74 -5.20 3.51 5.67
CA SER A 74 -6.42 2.76 5.34
C SER A 74 -6.68 2.85 3.85
N PHE A 75 -7.14 1.76 3.25
CA PHE A 75 -7.40 1.70 1.81
C PHE A 75 -8.68 0.92 1.48
N ALA A 76 -9.15 1.10 0.26
CA ALA A 76 -10.34 0.45 -0.28
C ALA A 76 -10.11 0.00 -1.73
N ASP A 77 -11.14 -0.65 -2.29
CA ASP A 77 -11.24 -1.03 -3.70
C ASP A 77 -10.05 -1.87 -4.20
N PRO A 78 -9.76 -3.03 -3.55
CA PRO A 78 -8.68 -3.90 -4.02
C PRO A 78 -8.98 -4.41 -5.43
N ARG A 79 -8.05 -4.16 -6.33
CA ARG A 79 -8.05 -4.65 -7.71
C ARG A 79 -6.82 -5.54 -7.94
N PRO A 80 -6.94 -6.86 -7.72
CA PRO A 80 -5.87 -7.81 -7.99
C PRO A 80 -5.55 -7.84 -9.48
N MET A 81 -4.28 -7.98 -9.82
CA MET A 81 -3.77 -8.07 -11.18
C MET A 81 -2.54 -8.97 -11.24
N SER A 82 -2.26 -9.49 -12.43
CA SER A 82 -1.10 -10.35 -12.68
C SER A 82 -0.60 -10.18 -14.11
N GLY A 83 0.55 -10.77 -14.43
CA GLY A 83 1.02 -10.84 -15.80
C GLY A 83 1.43 -9.49 -16.38
N GLN A 84 1.07 -9.28 -17.64
CA GLN A 84 1.37 -8.04 -18.37
C GLN A 84 0.68 -6.81 -17.77
N GLU A 85 -0.50 -6.99 -17.16
CA GLU A 85 -1.23 -5.89 -16.51
C GLU A 85 -0.44 -5.36 -15.31
N LEU A 86 0.08 -6.25 -14.47
CA LEU A 86 0.93 -5.88 -13.34
C LEU A 86 2.20 -5.15 -13.80
N ILE A 87 2.89 -5.68 -14.80
CA ILE A 87 4.11 -5.06 -15.34
C ILE A 87 3.79 -3.65 -15.83
N HIS A 88 2.73 -3.48 -16.62
CA HIS A 88 2.32 -2.17 -17.12
C HIS A 88 2.01 -1.20 -15.97
N GLN A 89 1.26 -1.65 -14.95
CA GLN A 89 0.89 -0.80 -13.83
C GLN A 89 2.09 -0.41 -12.96
N LEU A 90 3.07 -1.30 -12.78
CA LEU A 90 4.32 -0.99 -12.09
C LEU A 90 5.13 0.08 -12.83
N MET A 91 5.16 0.06 -14.16
CA MET A 91 5.85 1.08 -14.96
C MET A 91 5.22 2.48 -14.76
N LEU A 92 3.89 2.57 -14.66
CA LEU A 92 3.19 3.84 -14.43
C LEU A 92 3.53 4.51 -13.07
N GLY A 93 3.89 3.71 -12.06
CA GLY A 93 4.22 4.20 -10.72
C GLY A 93 5.67 4.63 -10.52
N ASN A 94 6.52 4.55 -11.57
CA ASN A 94 7.94 4.90 -11.50
C ASN A 94 8.26 6.30 -12.07
N ASP A 95 7.28 6.99 -12.69
CA ASP A 95 7.49 8.28 -13.37
C ASP A 95 7.22 9.52 -12.48
N THR A 96 7.18 9.37 -11.14
CA THR A 96 7.00 10.50 -10.19
C THR A 96 7.87 10.37 -8.96
#